data_AF-A0AAQ4ERA5-F1
#
_entry.id   AF-A0AAQ4ERA5-F1
#
_cell.length_a   1.000
_cell.length_b   1.000
_cell.length_c   1.000
_cell.angle_alpha   90.00
_cell.angle_beta   90.00
_cell.angle_gamma   90.00
#
_symmetry.space_group_name_H-M   'P 1'
#
loop_
_entity.id
_entity.type
_entity.pdbx_description
1 polymer ?
#
loop_
_entity_poly.entity_id
_entity_poly.type
_entity_poly.pdbx_seq_one_letter_code
_entity_poly.pdbx_strand_id
1 'polypeptide(L)'
;MDCDDFLAKEQKVLELYFSSLGHFNYDKAKEIVEKERDALFKTGANYLFSSVLTALSQMAVAEKLYMSLQYLAPKSFLRKDTSLKSLYEALRLEFLRLKDQASCSTPISCSPSPSSCSPMSPSPSATSLSSMSPGAVIGSYQSSSSYMSQSPPAPVLDAFLSHLCGQLHSFVVARVKSVDFYDKLYSLSSGKMMKFKELSAALNDIISQNENLFHHPVLTALKSSFSTELETLHQLLEAQVMLSQWQFLQALLHLKEAHARLGEWNASLLLPENRRTASSLLRADRLPHLVTWINKLNSFMVGKFTLYFYKILSRQTTPQEMKNFGSKMTIDYCQR
;
A
#
# COMPACT_ATOMS: atom_id res chain seq x y z
N MET A 1 -8.52 -27.94 11.50
CA MET A 1 -8.23 -26.92 10.48
C MET A 1 -6.73 -26.92 10.37
N ASP A 2 -6.21 -27.41 9.26
CA ASP A 2 -4.76 -27.56 9.09
C ASP A 2 -4.12 -26.16 8.96
N CYS A 3 -2.86 -26.04 9.36
CA CYS A 3 -2.12 -24.77 9.37
C CYS A 3 -2.18 -24.06 8.01
N ASP A 4 -2.13 -24.83 6.93
CA ASP A 4 -2.15 -24.31 5.57
C ASP A 4 -3.53 -23.75 5.18
N ASP A 5 -4.61 -24.38 5.65
CA ASP A 5 -5.99 -23.88 5.43
C ASP A 5 -6.26 -22.58 6.18
N PHE A 6 -5.67 -22.44 7.37
CA PHE A 6 -5.75 -21.21 8.14
C PHE A 6 -5.03 -20.08 7.39
N LEU A 7 -3.72 -20.23 7.12
CA LEU A 7 -2.94 -19.22 6.40
C LEU A 7 -3.56 -18.83 5.04
N ALA A 8 -4.11 -19.79 4.29
CA ALA A 8 -4.80 -19.52 3.04
C ALA A 8 -6.04 -18.62 3.22
N LYS A 9 -6.76 -18.75 4.34
CA LYS A 9 -7.89 -17.90 4.68
C LYS A 9 -7.45 -16.46 4.96
N GLU A 10 -6.47 -16.24 5.83
CA GLU A 10 -5.99 -14.88 6.14
C GLU A 10 -5.36 -14.21 4.92
N GLN A 11 -4.58 -14.96 4.13
CA GLN A 11 -4.02 -14.47 2.87
C GLN A 11 -5.13 -14.03 1.90
N LYS A 12 -6.20 -14.83 1.75
CA LYS A 12 -7.33 -14.49 0.89
C LYS A 12 -8.05 -13.21 1.33
N VAL A 13 -8.19 -12.98 2.64
CA VAL A 13 -8.75 -11.72 3.16
C VAL A 13 -7.88 -10.54 2.75
N LEU A 14 -6.56 -10.67 2.89
CA LEU A 14 -5.62 -9.62 2.49
C LEU A 14 -5.62 -9.36 0.98
N GLU A 15 -5.67 -10.40 0.15
CA GLU A 15 -5.78 -10.28 -1.30
C GLU A 15 -7.05 -9.52 -1.72
N LEU A 16 -8.20 -9.86 -1.11
CA LEU A 16 -9.46 -9.15 -1.34
C LEU A 16 -9.40 -7.69 -0.89
N TYR A 17 -8.76 -7.42 0.25
CA TYR A 17 -8.54 -6.07 0.76
C TYR A 17 -7.68 -5.24 -0.21
N PHE A 18 -6.48 -5.71 -0.58
CA PHE A 18 -5.56 -4.96 -1.42
C PHE A 18 -6.06 -4.83 -2.87
N SER A 19 -6.76 -5.84 -3.37
CA SER A 19 -7.48 -5.72 -4.64
C SER A 19 -8.55 -4.63 -4.57
N SER A 20 -9.39 -4.62 -3.52
CA SER A 20 -10.39 -3.56 -3.35
C SER A 20 -9.76 -2.17 -3.21
N LEU A 21 -8.64 -2.07 -2.48
CA LEU A 21 -7.91 -0.83 -2.26
C LEU A 21 -7.30 -0.27 -3.55
N GLY A 22 -6.63 -1.12 -4.35
CA GLY A 22 -6.03 -0.75 -5.64
C GLY A 22 -7.05 -0.32 -6.70
N HIS A 23 -8.29 -0.82 -6.59
CA HIS A 23 -9.41 -0.41 -7.45
C HIS A 23 -10.27 0.72 -6.84
N PHE A 24 -9.75 1.43 -5.84
CA PHE A 24 -10.41 2.58 -5.22
C PHE A 24 -11.73 2.29 -4.50
N ASN A 25 -12.01 1.02 -4.22
CA ASN A 25 -13.17 0.57 -3.46
C ASN A 25 -12.89 0.64 -1.95
N TYR A 26 -12.52 1.82 -1.45
CA TYR A 26 -12.04 2.04 -0.08
C TYR A 26 -13.03 1.62 1.01
N ASP A 27 -14.32 1.93 0.82
CA ASP A 27 -15.34 1.57 1.80
C ASP A 27 -15.50 0.04 1.90
N LYS A 28 -15.42 -0.65 0.76
CA LYS A 28 -15.43 -2.12 0.70
C LYS A 28 -14.17 -2.73 1.31
N ALA A 29 -13.00 -2.17 0.99
CA ALA A 29 -11.73 -2.61 1.58
C ALA A 29 -11.79 -2.51 3.11
N LYS A 30 -12.28 -1.39 3.64
CA LYS A 30 -12.50 -1.18 5.07
C LYS A 30 -13.47 -2.20 5.66
N GLU A 31 -14.62 -2.43 5.02
CA GLU A 31 -15.62 -3.40 5.46
C GLU A 31 -15.05 -4.83 5.55
N ILE A 32 -14.23 -5.25 4.57
CA ILE A 32 -13.58 -6.56 4.53
C ILE A 32 -12.75 -6.80 5.80
N VAL A 33 -11.88 -5.85 6.16
CA VAL A 33 -10.98 -6.01 7.32
C VAL A 33 -11.69 -5.83 8.65
N GLU A 34 -12.72 -4.98 8.72
CA GLU A 34 -13.53 -4.82 9.93
C GLU A 34 -14.36 -6.08 10.22
N LYS A 35 -14.97 -6.67 9.19
CA LYS A 35 -15.72 -7.93 9.32
C LYS A 35 -14.83 -9.07 9.81
N GLU A 36 -13.62 -9.21 9.26
CA GLU A 36 -12.69 -10.25 9.69
C GLU A 36 -12.19 -10.00 11.11
N ARG A 37 -11.87 -8.74 11.46
CA ARG A 37 -11.44 -8.36 12.81
C ARG A 37 -12.52 -8.67 13.84
N ASP A 38 -13.78 -8.35 13.55
CA ASP A 38 -14.90 -8.61 14.46
C ASP A 38 -15.18 -10.11 14.61
N ALA A 39 -14.90 -10.92 13.57
CA ALA A 39 -14.93 -12.37 13.66
C ALA A 39 -13.82 -12.93 14.56
N LEU A 40 -12.59 -12.41 14.44
CA LEU A 40 -11.44 -12.78 15.28
C LEU A 40 -11.65 -12.41 16.76
N PHE A 41 -12.31 -11.27 17.02
CA PHE A 41 -12.64 -10.87 18.39
C PHE A 41 -13.55 -11.89 19.09
N LYS A 42 -14.49 -12.50 18.36
CA LYS A 42 -15.40 -13.53 18.90
C LYS A 42 -14.70 -14.87 19.16
N THR A 43 -13.68 -15.20 18.39
CA THR A 43 -12.93 -16.46 18.54
C THR A 43 -11.73 -16.35 19.47
N GLY A 44 -11.36 -15.14 19.90
CA GLY A 44 -10.22 -14.90 20.78
C GLY A 44 -8.86 -15.19 20.14
N ALA A 45 -8.79 -15.25 18.80
CA ALA A 45 -7.60 -15.67 18.06
C ALA A 45 -6.77 -14.49 17.54
N ASN A 46 -5.44 -14.63 17.60
CA ASN A 46 -4.41 -13.82 16.92
C ASN A 46 -4.53 -12.28 17.06
N TYR A 47 -4.14 -11.78 18.24
CA TYR A 47 -4.08 -10.35 18.54
C TYR A 47 -3.26 -9.52 17.54
N LEU A 48 -2.15 -10.07 17.03
CA LEU A 48 -1.31 -9.39 16.04
C LEU A 48 -2.08 -9.14 14.74
N PHE A 49 -2.75 -10.18 14.20
CA PHE A 49 -3.52 -10.04 12.97
C PHE A 49 -4.69 -9.07 13.14
N SER A 50 -5.39 -9.10 14.28
CA SER A 50 -6.43 -8.12 14.62
C SER A 50 -5.91 -6.67 14.63
N SER A 51 -4.68 -6.47 15.14
CA SER A 51 -4.01 -5.16 15.12
C SER A 51 -3.65 -4.73 13.69
N VAL A 52 -3.15 -5.64 12.86
CA VAL A 52 -2.90 -5.40 11.42
C VAL A 52 -4.20 -5.00 10.71
N LEU A 53 -5.30 -5.72 10.91
CA LEU A 53 -6.59 -5.40 10.30
C LEU A 53 -7.11 -4.01 10.74
N THR A 54 -6.83 -3.61 11.98
CA THR A 54 -7.16 -2.27 12.47
C THR A 54 -6.35 -1.19 11.74
N ALA A 55 -5.04 -1.39 11.56
CA ALA A 55 -4.20 -0.48 10.78
C ALA A 55 -4.64 -0.42 9.31
N LEU A 56 -5.00 -1.56 8.70
CA LEU A 56 -5.53 -1.62 7.33
C LEU A 56 -6.88 -0.89 7.17
N SER A 57 -7.76 -0.93 8.16
CA SER A 57 -9.01 -0.14 8.17
C SER A 57 -8.70 1.37 8.12
N GLN A 58 -7.74 1.83 8.92
CA GLN A 58 -7.29 3.23 8.91
C GLN A 58 -6.59 3.60 7.59
N MET A 59 -5.81 2.69 7.01
CA MET A 59 -5.14 2.90 5.72
C MET A 59 -6.15 3.09 4.57
N ALA A 60 -7.26 2.36 4.57
CA ALA A 60 -8.32 2.56 3.58
C ALA A 60 -8.94 3.96 3.66
N VAL A 61 -9.08 4.51 4.88
CA VAL A 61 -9.55 5.90 5.10
C VAL A 61 -8.50 6.91 4.59
N ALA A 62 -7.23 6.68 4.89
CA ALA A 62 -6.14 7.55 4.45
C ALA A 62 -6.04 7.60 2.92
N GLU A 63 -6.03 6.45 2.24
CA GLU A 63 -5.96 6.38 0.77
C GLU A 63 -7.20 7.03 0.10
N LYS A 64 -8.40 6.87 0.68
CA LYS A 64 -9.61 7.56 0.21
C LYS A 64 -9.46 9.08 0.26
N LEU A 65 -8.94 9.60 1.37
CA LEU A 65 -8.68 11.03 1.53
C LEU A 65 -7.59 11.51 0.57
N TYR A 66 -6.53 10.73 0.40
CA TYR A 66 -5.46 11.00 -0.57
C TYR A 66 -6.01 11.14 -1.99
N MET A 67 -6.73 10.14 -2.49
CA MET A 67 -7.26 10.19 -3.87
C MET A 67 -8.35 11.24 -4.08
N SER A 68 -8.93 11.78 -3.00
CA SER A 68 -9.90 12.87 -3.07
C SER A 68 -9.26 14.25 -3.28
N LEU A 69 -7.95 14.40 -3.01
CA LEU A 69 -7.22 15.68 -2.99
C LEU A 69 -7.81 16.76 -2.08
N GLN A 70 -8.80 16.43 -1.23
CA GLN A 70 -9.46 17.43 -0.37
C GLN A 70 -8.55 18.01 0.70
N TYR A 71 -7.42 17.35 0.98
CA TYR A 71 -6.40 17.84 1.91
C TYR A 71 -5.61 19.04 1.37
N LEU A 72 -5.66 19.30 0.06
CA LEU A 72 -5.05 20.46 -0.58
C LEU A 72 -5.92 21.73 -0.46
N ALA A 73 -7.22 21.59 -0.23
CA ALA A 73 -8.15 22.71 -0.24
C ALA A 73 -7.92 23.64 0.97
N PRO A 74 -8.10 24.97 0.81
CA PRO A 74 -7.95 25.92 1.90
C PRO A 74 -8.90 25.56 3.06
N LYS A 75 -8.35 25.57 4.28
CA LYS A 75 -9.06 25.20 5.50
C LYS A 75 -10.27 26.11 5.71
N SER A 76 -11.48 25.57 5.52
CA SER A 76 -12.71 26.25 5.91
C SER A 76 -12.86 26.20 7.44
N PHE A 77 -13.30 27.31 8.04
CA PHE A 77 -13.29 27.63 9.48
C PHE A 77 -14.03 26.64 10.41
N LEU A 78 -14.69 25.60 9.89
CA LEU A 78 -15.53 24.67 10.66
C LEU A 78 -15.20 23.18 10.48
N ARG A 79 -14.06 22.81 9.88
CA ARG A 79 -13.67 21.40 9.73
C ARG A 79 -12.81 20.94 10.91
N LYS A 80 -13.29 19.94 11.66
CA LYS A 80 -12.48 19.20 12.65
C LYS A 80 -11.37 18.46 11.90
N ASP A 81 -10.15 18.94 12.06
CA ASP A 81 -8.96 18.51 11.33
C ASP A 81 -8.50 17.12 11.79
N THR A 82 -8.59 16.12 10.91
CA THR A 82 -7.58 15.05 10.89
C THR A 82 -6.74 15.29 9.65
N SER A 83 -5.55 15.86 9.82
CA SER A 83 -4.67 16.12 8.67
C SER A 83 -4.29 14.78 8.02
N LEU A 84 -4.36 14.67 6.70
CA LEU A 84 -3.99 13.43 5.99
C LEU A 84 -2.59 12.96 6.40
N LYS A 85 -1.65 13.91 6.59
CA LYS A 85 -0.30 13.64 7.10
C LYS A 85 -0.31 12.98 8.47
N SER A 86 -1.15 13.44 9.41
CA SER A 86 -1.27 12.79 10.73
C SER A 86 -1.82 11.37 10.65
N LEU A 87 -2.73 11.05 9.71
CA LEU A 87 -3.18 9.67 9.51
C LEU A 87 -2.02 8.79 9.02
N TYR A 88 -1.30 9.23 7.99
CA TYR A 88 -0.16 8.46 7.48
C TYR A 88 0.97 8.35 8.49
N GLU A 89 1.22 9.37 9.31
CA GLU A 89 2.24 9.29 10.36
C GLU A 89 1.85 8.29 11.46
N ALA A 90 0.58 8.28 11.87
CA ALA A 90 0.07 7.26 12.79
C ALA A 90 0.21 5.84 12.19
N LEU A 91 -0.16 5.67 10.92
CA LEU A 91 0.00 4.40 10.20
C LEU A 91 1.46 3.97 10.08
N ARG A 92 2.38 4.92 9.82
CA ARG A 92 3.82 4.67 9.72
C ARG A 92 4.34 4.09 11.03
N LEU A 93 4.04 4.76 12.14
CA LEU A 93 4.46 4.31 13.47
C LEU A 93 3.83 2.95 13.82
N GLU A 94 2.56 2.74 13.47
CA GLU A 94 1.85 1.50 13.77
C GLU A 94 2.39 0.31 12.97
N PHE A 95 2.62 0.44 11.66
CA PHE A 95 3.22 -0.64 10.87
C PHE A 95 4.66 -0.93 11.28
N LEU A 96 5.43 0.08 11.69
CA LEU A 96 6.76 -0.13 12.25
C LEU A 96 6.69 -0.95 13.55
N ARG A 97 5.79 -0.56 14.47
CA ARG A 97 5.55 -1.26 15.73
C ARG A 97 5.10 -2.72 15.50
N LEU A 98 4.19 -2.95 14.57
CA LEU A 98 3.66 -4.29 14.24
C LEU A 98 4.73 -5.18 13.61
N LYS A 99 5.58 -4.62 12.74
CA LYS A 99 6.75 -5.31 12.17
C LYS A 99 7.72 -5.77 13.28
N ASP A 100 8.02 -4.89 14.23
CA ASP A 100 8.97 -5.21 15.30
C ASP A 100 8.37 -6.21 16.32
N GLN A 101 7.08 -6.08 16.63
CA GLN A 101 6.37 -7.00 17.55
C GLN A 101 6.34 -8.44 17.04
N ALA A 102 6.15 -8.62 15.73
CA ALA A 102 6.09 -9.93 15.09
C ALA A 102 7.47 -10.59 14.92
N SER A 103 8.55 -9.79 14.98
CA SER A 103 9.93 -10.28 14.85
C SER A 103 10.53 -10.80 16.16
N CYS A 104 9.91 -10.47 17.31
CA CYS A 104 10.39 -10.83 18.65
C CYS A 104 9.90 -12.21 19.14
N SER A 105 9.03 -12.90 18.38
CA SER A 105 8.44 -14.20 18.75
C SER A 105 9.39 -15.40 18.55
N THR A 106 10.70 -15.20 18.35
CA THR A 106 11.66 -16.33 18.32
C THR A 106 11.84 -16.91 19.73
N PRO A 107 11.85 -18.24 19.91
CA PRO A 107 12.06 -18.82 21.23
C PRO A 107 13.46 -18.45 21.71
N ILE A 108 13.53 -17.79 22.87
CA ILE A 108 14.77 -17.54 23.60
C ILE A 108 15.44 -18.91 23.80
N SER A 109 16.50 -19.13 23.02
CA SER A 109 17.43 -20.23 23.23
C SER A 109 18.01 -20.11 24.64
N CYS A 110 17.98 -21.24 25.35
CA CYS A 110 18.39 -21.47 26.72
C CYS A 110 19.49 -20.51 27.23
N SER A 111 19.15 -19.69 28.24
CA SER A 111 20.16 -19.18 29.16
C SER A 111 20.47 -20.26 30.21
N PRO A 112 21.74 -20.51 30.54
CA PRO A 112 22.14 -21.59 31.43
C PRO A 112 21.76 -21.28 32.88
N SER A 113 21.49 -22.35 33.62
CA SER A 113 21.04 -22.41 35.00
C SER A 113 21.86 -21.55 35.97
N PRO A 114 21.25 -21.07 37.08
CA PRO A 114 21.96 -20.35 38.12
C PRO A 114 22.91 -21.30 38.86
N SER A 115 24.18 -20.90 38.94
CA SER A 115 25.20 -21.52 39.77
C SER A 115 24.80 -21.41 41.25
N SER A 116 24.48 -22.55 41.85
CA SER A 116 24.27 -22.70 43.28
C SER A 116 25.61 -22.59 44.03
N CYS A 117 25.79 -21.47 44.74
CA CYS A 117 26.80 -21.35 45.77
C CYS A 117 26.55 -22.38 46.87
N SER A 118 27.54 -23.23 47.13
CA SER A 118 27.62 -24.03 48.35
C SER A 118 28.39 -23.24 49.42
N PRO A 119 28.01 -23.37 50.71
CA PRO A 119 29.01 -23.38 51.76
C PRO A 119 28.95 -24.67 52.58
N MET A 120 30.15 -25.05 53.00
CA MET A 120 30.54 -26.23 53.76
C MET A 120 29.82 -26.34 55.10
N SER A 121 29.54 -27.57 55.53
CA SER A 121 29.46 -27.96 56.94
C SER A 121 29.79 -29.46 57.10
N PRO A 122 30.35 -29.88 58.25
CA PRO A 122 31.08 -31.13 58.36
C PRO A 122 30.25 -32.32 58.85
N SER A 123 30.77 -33.52 58.53
CA SER A 123 30.47 -34.86 59.05
C SER A 123 30.15 -34.95 60.56
N PRO A 124 29.38 -35.98 60.99
CA PRO A 124 30.03 -37.21 61.45
C PRO A 124 29.37 -38.55 61.05
N SER A 125 30.27 -39.49 60.79
CA SER A 125 30.33 -40.95 60.94
C SER A 125 29.12 -41.81 61.39
N ALA A 126 28.89 -42.84 60.56
CA ALA A 126 28.93 -44.30 60.86
C ALA A 126 27.67 -45.12 61.19
N THR A 127 27.73 -46.37 60.69
CA THR A 127 26.94 -47.60 60.95
C THR A 127 25.57 -47.69 60.25
N SER A 128 25.14 -48.80 59.62
CA SER A 128 25.74 -50.11 59.31
C SER A 128 24.80 -50.94 58.40
N LEU A 129 25.41 -51.73 57.50
CA LEU A 129 25.08 -53.12 57.11
C LEU A 129 23.83 -53.52 56.29
N SER A 130 24.13 -54.02 55.08
CA SER A 130 23.71 -55.30 54.43
C SER A 130 22.24 -55.60 54.09
N SER A 131 21.95 -55.86 52.79
CA SER A 131 21.56 -57.21 52.29
C SER A 131 21.37 -57.29 50.76
N MET A 132 21.91 -58.37 50.19
CA MET A 132 21.66 -59.09 48.92
C MET A 132 20.17 -59.24 48.53
N SER A 133 19.65 -59.52 47.31
CA SER A 133 20.07 -59.65 45.89
C SER A 133 18.73 -59.68 45.05
N PRO A 134 18.55 -60.32 43.87
CA PRO A 134 17.99 -59.67 42.68
C PRO A 134 16.58 -60.18 42.27
N GLY A 135 15.89 -59.45 41.38
CA GLY A 135 14.63 -59.92 40.79
C GLY A 135 14.23 -59.09 39.56
N ALA A 136 14.26 -59.73 38.40
CA ALA A 136 13.65 -59.25 37.17
C ALA A 136 12.11 -59.25 37.27
N VAL A 137 11.43 -58.42 36.45
CA VAL A 137 10.24 -58.75 35.63
C VAL A 137 9.49 -57.47 35.20
N ILE A 138 9.51 -57.22 33.89
CA ILE A 138 8.39 -56.89 32.98
C ILE A 138 7.35 -55.83 33.42
N GLY A 139 7.37 -54.70 32.70
CA GLY A 139 6.25 -54.21 31.88
C GLY A 139 5.11 -53.44 32.56
N SER A 140 5.05 -52.14 32.32
CA SER A 140 3.78 -51.42 32.06
C SER A 140 4.07 -50.03 31.50
N TYR A 141 3.91 -49.86 30.19
CA TYR A 141 3.81 -48.54 29.59
C TYR A 141 2.41 -47.97 29.91
N GLN A 142 2.35 -47.04 30.85
CA GLN A 142 1.17 -46.19 31.02
C GLN A 142 1.13 -45.20 29.85
N SER A 143 0.21 -45.46 28.93
CA SER A 143 -0.18 -44.52 27.87
C SER A 143 -1.10 -43.47 28.47
N SER A 144 -0.52 -42.43 29.04
CA SER A 144 -1.26 -41.20 29.38
C SER A 144 -1.26 -40.29 28.16
N SER A 145 -2.21 -40.52 27.25
CA SER A 145 -2.49 -39.60 26.15
C SER A 145 -3.25 -38.40 26.70
N SER A 146 -2.53 -37.42 27.23
CA SER A 146 -3.08 -36.10 27.49
C SER A 146 -3.21 -35.38 26.15
N TYR A 147 -4.44 -35.20 25.70
CA TYR A 147 -4.82 -34.36 24.56
C TYR A 147 -4.47 -32.90 24.88
N MET A 148 -3.20 -32.54 24.70
CA MET A 148 -2.78 -31.16 24.60
C MET A 148 -3.44 -30.61 23.33
N SER A 149 -4.43 -29.74 23.52
CA SER A 149 -4.98 -28.91 22.47
C SER A 149 -3.83 -28.05 21.92
N GLN A 150 -3.21 -28.51 20.84
CA GLN A 150 -2.16 -27.77 20.17
C GLN A 150 -2.81 -26.55 19.50
N SER A 151 -2.55 -25.37 20.07
CA SER A 151 -2.74 -24.10 19.37
C SER A 151 -1.99 -24.15 18.03
N PRO A 152 -2.53 -23.57 16.95
CA PRO A 152 -1.88 -23.57 15.65
C PRO A 152 -0.49 -22.89 15.72
N PRO A 153 0.42 -23.18 14.77
CA PRO A 153 1.78 -22.67 14.82
C PRO A 153 1.78 -21.17 14.51
N ALA A 154 1.75 -20.37 15.58
CA ALA A 154 1.93 -18.92 15.58
C ALA A 154 3.16 -18.38 14.81
N PRO A 155 4.34 -19.06 14.70
CA PRO A 155 5.54 -18.40 14.18
C PRO A 155 5.53 -18.14 12.65
N VAL A 156 4.76 -18.88 11.85
CA VAL A 156 4.74 -18.68 10.39
C VAL A 156 3.89 -17.46 10.01
N LEU A 157 2.71 -17.34 10.62
CA LEU A 157 1.83 -16.19 10.39
C LEU A 157 2.49 -14.90 10.89
N ASP A 158 3.13 -14.93 12.07
CA ASP A 158 3.83 -13.77 12.63
C ASP A 158 4.96 -13.31 11.69
N ALA A 159 5.78 -14.22 11.16
CA ALA A 159 6.84 -13.89 10.21
C ALA A 159 6.28 -13.26 8.91
N PHE A 160 5.20 -13.82 8.38
CA PHE A 160 4.49 -13.26 7.23
C PHE A 160 3.96 -11.85 7.51
N LEU A 161 3.26 -11.66 8.63
CA LEU A 161 2.70 -10.36 9.02
C LEU A 161 3.79 -9.33 9.31
N SER A 162 4.91 -9.74 9.90
CA SER A 162 6.09 -8.90 10.09
C SER A 162 6.58 -8.36 8.74
N HIS A 163 6.81 -9.26 7.80
CA HIS A 163 7.29 -8.90 6.47
C HIS A 163 6.30 -7.98 5.73
N LEU A 164 5.00 -8.30 5.79
CA LEU A 164 3.94 -7.48 5.21
C LEU A 164 3.90 -6.07 5.83
N CYS A 165 3.97 -5.97 7.16
CA CYS A 165 3.99 -4.67 7.85
C CYS A 165 5.23 -3.85 7.50
N GLY A 166 6.39 -4.50 7.31
CA GLY A 166 7.59 -3.84 6.82
C GLY A 166 7.41 -3.22 5.43
N GLN A 167 6.75 -3.94 4.51
CA GLN A 167 6.45 -3.41 3.18
C GLN A 167 5.38 -2.30 3.21
N LEU A 168 4.35 -2.45 4.04
CA LEU A 168 3.32 -1.42 4.23
C LEU A 168 3.88 -0.15 4.85
N HIS A 169 4.81 -0.27 5.81
CA HIS A 169 5.55 0.87 6.34
C HIS A 169 6.29 1.61 5.21
N SER A 170 7.03 0.89 4.36
CA SER A 170 7.73 1.50 3.23
C SER A 170 6.78 2.18 2.25
N PHE A 171 5.63 1.56 1.95
CA PHE A 171 4.58 2.16 1.13
C PHE A 171 4.03 3.45 1.74
N VAL A 172 3.72 3.46 3.04
CA VAL A 172 3.22 4.65 3.74
C VAL A 172 4.25 5.78 3.69
N VAL A 173 5.54 5.48 3.88
CA VAL A 173 6.62 6.47 3.73
C VAL A 173 6.66 7.03 2.30
N ALA A 174 6.57 6.17 1.29
CA ALA A 174 6.50 6.60 -0.10
C ALA A 174 5.29 7.51 -0.37
N ARG A 175 4.14 7.16 0.19
CA ARG A 175 2.89 7.91 0.05
C ARG A 175 2.94 9.28 0.73
N VAL A 176 3.60 9.40 1.88
CA VAL A 176 3.85 10.70 2.53
C VAL A 176 4.66 11.62 1.61
N LYS A 177 5.72 11.09 0.95
CA LYS A 177 6.48 11.86 -0.04
C LYS A 177 5.59 12.34 -1.20
N SER A 178 4.65 11.50 -1.66
CA SER A 178 3.67 11.89 -2.68
C SER A 178 2.73 13.00 -2.20
N VAL A 179 2.24 12.93 -0.95
CA VAL A 179 1.44 14.00 -0.32
C VAL A 179 2.23 15.31 -0.31
N ASP A 180 3.48 15.28 0.14
CA ASP A 180 4.36 16.46 0.18
C ASP A 180 4.61 17.03 -1.23
N PHE A 181 4.73 16.16 -2.23
CA PHE A 181 4.85 16.55 -3.62
C PHE A 181 3.61 17.29 -4.12
N TYR A 182 2.41 16.76 -3.86
CA TYR A 182 1.15 17.42 -4.25
C TYR A 182 0.93 18.74 -3.51
N ASP A 183 1.27 18.81 -2.21
CA ASP A 183 1.25 20.07 -1.45
C ASP A 183 2.17 21.12 -2.08
N LYS A 184 3.41 20.72 -2.44
CA LYS A 184 4.37 21.60 -3.11
C LYS A 184 3.84 22.07 -4.47
N LEU A 185 3.29 21.15 -5.26
CA LEU A 185 2.70 21.46 -6.56
C LEU A 185 1.54 22.46 -6.44
N TYR A 186 0.64 22.23 -5.48
CA TYR A 186 -0.48 23.12 -5.21
C TYR A 186 -0.01 24.50 -4.74
N SER A 187 0.94 24.55 -3.81
CA SER A 187 1.49 25.81 -3.28
C SER A 187 2.15 26.66 -4.38
N LEU A 188 2.91 26.01 -5.28
CA LEU A 188 3.56 26.69 -6.41
C LEU A 188 2.56 27.15 -7.48
N SER A 189 1.35 26.58 -7.53
CA SER A 189 0.31 26.98 -8.50
C SER A 189 -0.25 28.38 -8.27
N SER A 190 -0.10 28.92 -7.06
CA SER A 190 -0.46 30.31 -6.75
C SER A 190 0.62 31.31 -7.15
N GLY A 191 1.82 30.84 -7.54
CA GLY A 191 2.94 31.67 -7.95
C GLY A 191 2.88 32.10 -9.42
N LYS A 192 3.66 33.14 -9.79
CA LYS A 192 3.71 33.66 -11.17
C LYS A 192 4.40 32.72 -12.17
N MET A 193 5.34 31.88 -11.73
CA MET A 193 6.06 30.93 -12.58
C MET A 193 6.29 29.60 -11.87
N MET A 194 5.84 28.50 -12.47
CA MET A 194 6.13 27.15 -12.01
C MET A 194 7.49 26.68 -12.56
N LYS A 195 8.32 26.13 -11.68
CA LYS A 195 9.61 25.52 -12.05
C LYS A 195 9.42 24.04 -12.38
N PHE A 196 8.86 23.75 -13.55
CA PHE A 196 8.51 22.39 -13.96
C PHE A 196 9.69 21.41 -13.98
N LYS A 197 10.90 21.86 -14.34
CA LYS A 197 12.10 21.01 -14.34
C LYS A 197 12.49 20.53 -12.94
N GLU A 198 12.41 21.42 -11.94
CA GLU A 198 12.68 21.05 -10.54
C GLU A 198 11.60 20.11 -9.98
N LEU A 199 10.34 20.32 -10.37
CA LEU A 199 9.23 19.43 -10.00
C LEU A 199 9.37 18.04 -10.63
N SER A 200 9.75 17.99 -11.90
CA SER A 200 9.95 16.72 -12.61
C SER A 200 11.08 15.90 -11.98
N ALA A 201 12.24 16.53 -11.72
CA ALA A 201 13.37 15.88 -11.06
C ALA A 201 12.99 15.36 -9.66
N ALA A 202 12.30 16.18 -8.85
CA ALA A 202 11.84 15.75 -7.53
C ALA A 202 10.87 14.55 -7.58
N LEU A 203 9.99 14.49 -8.59
CA LEU A 203 9.08 13.37 -8.76
C LEU A 203 9.81 12.09 -9.21
N ASN A 204 10.80 12.22 -10.10
CA ASN A 204 11.66 11.11 -10.53
C ASN A 204 12.47 10.53 -9.37
N ASP A 205 12.97 11.38 -8.47
CA ASP A 205 13.67 10.94 -7.26
C ASP A 205 12.73 10.14 -6.35
N ILE A 206 11.46 10.54 -6.23
CA ILE A 206 10.45 9.77 -5.49
C ILE A 206 10.22 8.41 -6.17
N ILE A 207 10.03 8.37 -7.49
CA ILE A 207 9.79 7.11 -8.21
C ILE A 207 10.96 6.14 -8.00
N SER A 208 12.17 6.58 -8.36
CA SER A 208 13.38 5.75 -8.29
C SER A 208 13.72 5.23 -6.89
N GLN A 209 13.50 6.04 -5.84
CA GLN A 209 13.72 5.61 -4.46
C GLN A 209 12.74 4.52 -3.99
N ASN A 210 11.57 4.39 -4.62
CA ASN A 210 10.49 3.52 -4.16
C ASN A 210 10.22 2.31 -5.06
N GLU A 211 10.83 2.22 -6.26
CA GLU A 211 10.66 1.12 -7.22
C GLU A 211 10.79 -0.27 -6.58
N ASN A 212 11.71 -0.38 -5.60
CA ASN A 212 12.10 -1.65 -5.00
C ASN A 212 11.73 -1.84 -3.51
N LEU A 213 10.82 -1.03 -2.96
CA LEU A 213 10.55 -1.06 -1.51
C LEU A 213 9.36 -1.93 -1.09
N PHE A 214 8.46 -2.25 -2.01
CA PHE A 214 7.30 -3.11 -1.77
C PHE A 214 7.03 -3.99 -3.00
N HIS A 215 7.07 -5.31 -2.80
CA HIS A 215 7.03 -6.35 -3.84
C HIS A 215 6.19 -7.57 -3.49
N HIS A 216 5.59 -7.61 -2.30
CA HIS A 216 4.78 -8.76 -1.91
C HIS A 216 3.66 -8.97 -2.94
N PRO A 217 3.40 -10.20 -3.42
CA PRO A 217 2.39 -10.45 -4.44
C PRO A 217 1.01 -9.86 -4.10
N VAL A 218 0.59 -9.93 -2.82
CA VAL A 218 -0.68 -9.33 -2.36
C VAL A 218 -0.72 -7.80 -2.48
N LEU A 219 0.43 -7.13 -2.53
CA LEU A 219 0.54 -5.67 -2.69
C LEU A 219 0.64 -5.24 -4.16
N THR A 220 0.60 -6.17 -5.13
CA THR A 220 0.77 -5.86 -6.56
C THR A 220 -0.23 -4.81 -7.04
N ALA A 221 -1.50 -4.90 -6.64
CA ALA A 221 -2.52 -3.92 -7.01
C ALA A 221 -2.19 -2.52 -6.47
N LEU A 222 -1.71 -2.45 -5.22
CA LEU A 222 -1.32 -1.20 -4.58
C LEU A 222 -0.07 -0.60 -5.26
N LYS A 223 0.92 -1.44 -5.56
CA LYS A 223 2.12 -1.04 -6.29
C LYS A 223 1.79 -0.49 -7.67
N SER A 224 0.99 -1.23 -8.43
CA SER A 224 0.56 -0.83 -9.77
C SER A 224 -0.13 0.53 -9.74
N SER A 225 -1.05 0.75 -8.78
CA SER A 225 -1.72 2.05 -8.65
C SER A 225 -0.75 3.18 -8.28
N PHE A 226 0.19 2.96 -7.35
CA PHE A 226 1.19 3.96 -6.96
C PHE A 226 2.13 4.31 -8.14
N SER A 227 2.69 3.31 -8.81
CA SER A 227 3.58 3.48 -9.95
C SER A 227 2.88 4.21 -11.10
N THR A 228 1.69 3.75 -11.48
CA THR A 228 0.93 4.33 -12.60
C THR A 228 0.60 5.80 -12.34
N GLU A 229 0.21 6.14 -11.12
CA GLU A 229 -0.09 7.52 -10.70
C GLU A 229 1.13 8.44 -10.88
N LEU A 230 2.26 8.11 -10.24
CA LEU A 230 3.44 8.98 -10.22
C LEU A 230 4.16 9.01 -11.56
N GLU A 231 4.30 7.87 -12.23
CA GLU A 231 4.96 7.79 -13.54
C GLU A 231 4.18 8.56 -14.60
N THR A 232 2.84 8.46 -14.62
CA THR A 232 2.01 9.26 -15.52
C THR A 232 2.21 10.76 -15.28
N LEU A 233 2.20 11.18 -14.01
CA LEU A 233 2.39 12.59 -13.68
C LEU A 233 3.79 13.08 -14.06
N HIS A 234 4.82 12.25 -13.88
CA HIS A 234 6.18 12.54 -14.31
C HIS A 234 6.27 12.72 -15.83
N GLN A 235 5.66 11.83 -16.62
CA GLN A 235 5.60 11.97 -18.08
C GLN A 235 4.94 13.29 -18.51
N LEU A 236 3.86 13.70 -17.82
CA LEU A 236 3.19 14.98 -18.11
C LEU A 236 4.06 16.20 -17.74
N LEU A 237 4.84 16.12 -16.66
CA LEU A 237 5.79 17.17 -16.27
C LEU A 237 6.97 17.26 -17.24
N GLU A 238 7.55 16.13 -17.65
CA GLU A 238 8.59 16.11 -18.68
C GLU A 238 8.08 16.66 -20.01
N ALA A 239 6.87 16.27 -20.44
CA ALA A 239 6.24 16.87 -21.62
C ALA A 239 6.13 18.39 -21.51
N GLN A 240 5.79 18.92 -20.34
CA GLN A 240 5.74 20.37 -20.10
C GLN A 240 7.11 21.03 -20.17
N VAL A 241 8.17 20.39 -19.67
CA VAL A 241 9.55 20.87 -19.80
C VAL A 241 9.96 20.90 -21.28
N MET A 242 9.72 19.83 -22.02
CA MET A 242 10.03 19.74 -23.46
C MET A 242 9.25 20.76 -24.28
N LEU A 243 7.97 20.99 -23.97
CA LEU A 243 7.14 22.01 -24.60
C LEU A 243 7.69 23.42 -24.39
N SER A 244 8.21 23.72 -23.20
CA SER A 244 8.82 25.03 -22.91
C SER A 244 10.09 25.29 -23.73
N GLN A 245 10.74 24.24 -24.22
CA GLN A 245 11.94 24.27 -25.05
C GLN A 245 11.65 24.04 -26.53
N TRP A 246 10.37 24.00 -26.93
CA TRP A 246 9.93 23.77 -28.31
C TRP A 246 10.43 22.44 -28.92
N GLN A 247 10.67 21.43 -28.08
CA GLN A 247 11.15 20.12 -28.51
C GLN A 247 9.98 19.23 -28.96
N PHE A 248 9.59 19.33 -30.23
CA PHE A 248 8.43 18.62 -30.80
C PHE A 248 8.44 17.12 -30.52
N LEU A 249 9.48 16.40 -30.97
CA LEU A 249 9.51 14.94 -30.93
C LEU A 249 9.53 14.42 -29.48
N GLN A 250 10.34 15.02 -28.61
CA GLN A 250 10.45 14.59 -27.21
C GLN A 250 9.15 14.85 -26.45
N ALA A 251 8.53 16.03 -26.62
CA ALA A 251 7.23 16.32 -26.03
C ALA A 251 6.15 15.33 -26.51
N LEU A 252 6.16 14.97 -27.79
CA LEU A 252 5.22 14.00 -28.35
C LEU A 252 5.37 12.60 -27.73
N LEU A 253 6.61 12.13 -27.54
CA LEU A 253 6.89 10.82 -26.94
C LEU A 253 6.36 10.75 -25.50
N HIS A 254 6.68 11.75 -24.68
CA HIS A 254 6.17 11.83 -23.30
C HIS A 254 4.64 11.87 -23.24
N LEU A 255 3.99 12.64 -24.11
CA LEU A 255 2.52 12.72 -24.15
C LEU A 255 1.87 11.40 -24.60
N LYS A 256 2.47 10.70 -25.57
CA LYS A 256 1.97 9.39 -25.99
C LYS A 256 2.09 8.36 -24.87
N GLU A 257 3.22 8.35 -24.18
CA GLU A 257 3.46 7.45 -23.03
C GLU A 257 2.46 7.73 -21.90
N ALA A 258 2.27 9.01 -21.53
CA ALA A 258 1.27 9.40 -20.54
C ALA A 258 -0.15 8.98 -20.94
N HIS A 259 -0.51 9.14 -22.21
CA HIS A 259 -1.82 8.76 -22.73
C HIS A 259 -2.05 7.25 -22.71
N ALA A 260 -1.05 6.45 -23.10
CA ALA A 260 -1.14 4.98 -23.06
C ALA A 260 -1.36 4.48 -21.63
N ARG A 261 -0.53 4.95 -20.67
CA ARG A 261 -0.65 4.60 -19.25
C ARG A 261 -1.99 4.99 -18.66
N LEU A 262 -2.50 6.18 -18.95
CA LEU A 262 -3.83 6.60 -18.52
C LEU A 262 -4.94 5.75 -19.12
N GLY A 263 -4.80 5.37 -20.40
CA GLY A 263 -5.74 4.47 -21.06
C GLY A 263 -5.85 3.12 -20.33
N GLU A 264 -4.70 2.51 -20.06
CA GLU A 264 -4.62 1.24 -19.31
C GLU A 264 -5.16 1.38 -17.88
N TRP A 265 -4.79 2.45 -17.18
CA TRP A 265 -5.27 2.71 -15.83
C TRP A 265 -6.79 2.87 -15.82
N ASN A 266 -7.35 3.73 -16.67
CA ASN A 266 -8.79 3.94 -16.77
C ASN A 266 -9.53 2.65 -17.17
N ALA A 267 -8.98 1.84 -18.07
CA ALA A 267 -9.58 0.57 -18.48
C ALA A 267 -9.64 -0.43 -17.31
N SER A 268 -8.58 -0.53 -16.50
CA SER A 268 -8.53 -1.41 -15.33
C SER A 268 -9.64 -1.09 -14.30
N LEU A 269 -10.02 0.18 -14.20
CA LEU A 269 -11.07 0.65 -13.28
C LEU A 269 -12.49 0.33 -13.77
N LEU A 270 -12.65 0.10 -15.08
CA LEU A 270 -13.95 -0.18 -15.70
C LEU A 270 -14.29 -1.68 -15.75
N LEU A 271 -13.38 -2.58 -15.36
CA LEU A 271 -13.58 -4.03 -15.46
C LEU A 271 -14.82 -4.51 -14.66
N PRO A 272 -15.67 -5.40 -15.24
CA PRO A 272 -16.92 -5.83 -14.61
C PRO A 272 -16.77 -6.52 -13.25
N GLU A 273 -15.64 -7.19 -12.97
CA GLU A 273 -15.38 -7.79 -11.66
C GLU A 273 -15.36 -6.75 -10.53
N ASN A 274 -15.01 -5.50 -10.87
CA ASN A 274 -15.06 -4.36 -9.95
C ASN A 274 -16.48 -3.76 -9.82
N ARG A 275 -17.40 -4.07 -10.74
CA ARG A 275 -18.79 -3.57 -10.75
C ARG A 275 -19.77 -4.47 -9.99
N ARG A 276 -19.47 -5.76 -9.83
CA ARG A 276 -20.42 -6.82 -9.40
C ARG A 276 -20.97 -6.71 -7.96
N THR A 277 -20.64 -5.67 -7.20
CA THR A 277 -21.12 -5.52 -5.80
C THR A 277 -21.79 -4.18 -5.48
N ALA A 278 -22.02 -3.30 -6.46
CA ALA A 278 -22.69 -2.02 -6.25
C ALA A 278 -24.19 -2.10 -6.61
N SER A 279 -25.03 -2.60 -5.71
CA SER A 279 -26.50 -2.53 -5.81
C SER A 279 -27.06 -1.13 -5.51
N SER A 280 -26.35 -0.06 -5.90
CA SER A 280 -26.77 1.31 -5.61
C SER A 280 -26.91 2.11 -6.90
N LEU A 281 -28.15 2.20 -7.39
CA LEU A 281 -28.64 3.04 -8.51
C LEU A 281 -28.34 4.55 -8.35
N LEU A 282 -27.67 4.98 -7.28
CA LEU A 282 -27.36 6.37 -6.95
C LEU A 282 -25.86 6.72 -6.95
N ARG A 283 -24.94 5.77 -7.18
CA ARG A 283 -23.53 6.11 -7.41
C ARG A 283 -23.25 6.07 -8.90
N ALA A 284 -23.33 7.22 -9.56
CA ALA A 284 -22.64 7.37 -10.83
C ALA A 284 -21.16 7.00 -10.59
N ASP A 285 -20.64 6.03 -11.34
CA ASP A 285 -19.24 5.60 -11.35
C ASP A 285 -18.33 6.81 -11.62
N ARG A 286 -17.95 7.54 -10.56
CA ARG A 286 -17.06 8.68 -10.65
C ARG A 286 -15.69 8.22 -10.22
N LEU A 287 -14.75 8.26 -11.16
CA LEU A 287 -13.32 8.08 -10.89
C LEU A 287 -12.88 8.97 -9.72
N PRO A 288 -11.87 8.56 -8.94
CA PRO A 288 -11.33 9.42 -7.89
C PRO A 288 -10.90 10.78 -8.45
N HIS A 289 -10.91 11.79 -7.58
CA HIS A 289 -10.64 13.17 -8.00
C HIS A 289 -9.23 13.34 -8.55
N LEU A 290 -8.24 12.66 -7.95
CA LEU A 290 -6.87 12.66 -8.46
C LEU A 290 -6.79 12.11 -9.89
N VAL A 291 -7.37 10.93 -10.13
CA VAL A 291 -7.39 10.29 -11.46
C VAL A 291 -8.08 11.20 -12.48
N THR A 292 -9.21 11.80 -12.09
CA THR A 292 -9.94 12.77 -12.92
C THR A 292 -9.10 14.01 -13.22
N TRP A 293 -8.34 14.51 -12.24
CA TRP A 293 -7.46 15.66 -12.40
C TRP A 293 -6.28 15.34 -13.34
N ILE A 294 -5.64 14.17 -13.21
CA ILE A 294 -4.56 13.75 -14.12
C ILE A 294 -5.09 13.61 -15.56
N ASN A 295 -6.28 13.02 -15.74
CA ASN A 295 -6.93 12.95 -17.06
C ASN A 295 -7.15 14.35 -17.66
N LYS A 296 -7.63 15.31 -16.87
CA LYS A 296 -7.80 16.70 -17.31
C LYS A 296 -6.47 17.37 -17.65
N LEU A 297 -5.43 17.14 -16.85
CA LEU A 297 -4.08 17.64 -17.12
C LEU A 297 -3.56 17.08 -18.44
N ASN A 298 -3.72 15.78 -18.70
CA ASN A 298 -3.33 15.16 -19.97
C ASN A 298 -4.04 15.81 -21.16
N SER A 299 -5.37 15.98 -21.09
CA SER A 299 -6.14 16.67 -22.15
C SER A 299 -5.67 18.11 -22.37
N PHE A 300 -5.39 18.85 -21.29
CA PHE A 300 -4.83 20.20 -21.38
C PHE A 300 -3.46 20.23 -22.05
N MET A 301 -2.58 19.30 -21.69
CA MET A 301 -1.24 19.19 -22.26
C MET A 301 -1.25 18.83 -23.75
N VAL A 302 -2.16 17.94 -24.17
CA VAL A 302 -2.40 17.66 -25.60
C VAL A 302 -2.87 18.93 -26.32
N GLY A 303 -3.81 19.67 -25.73
CA GLY A 303 -4.27 20.97 -26.23
C GLY A 303 -3.12 21.95 -26.49
N LYS A 304 -2.26 22.10 -25.47
CA LYS A 304 -1.07 22.96 -25.54
C LYS A 304 -0.07 22.51 -26.60
N PHE A 305 0.18 21.21 -26.70
CA PHE A 305 1.07 20.63 -27.70
C PHE A 305 0.61 20.92 -29.13
N THR A 306 -0.67 20.70 -29.42
CA THR A 306 -1.19 20.97 -30.77
C THR A 306 -1.15 22.45 -31.10
N LEU A 307 -1.41 23.34 -30.13
CA LEU A 307 -1.26 24.78 -30.35
C LEU A 307 0.19 25.13 -30.71
N TYR A 308 1.17 24.67 -29.92
CA TYR A 308 2.58 25.01 -30.11
C TYR A 308 3.13 24.50 -31.44
N PHE A 309 2.67 23.33 -31.87
CA PHE A 309 3.20 22.63 -33.04
C PHE A 309 2.19 22.48 -34.17
N TYR A 310 1.14 23.31 -34.22
CA TYR A 310 0.06 23.23 -35.20
C TYR A 310 0.59 23.17 -36.63
N LYS A 311 1.54 24.06 -36.97
CA LYS A 311 2.16 24.13 -38.30
C LYS A 311 2.93 22.86 -38.68
N ILE A 312 3.51 22.17 -37.70
CA ILE A 312 4.23 20.90 -37.93
C ILE A 312 3.19 19.80 -38.16
N LEU A 313 2.20 19.70 -37.28
CA LEU A 313 1.12 18.73 -37.35
C LEU A 313 0.31 18.86 -38.64
N SER A 314 0.02 20.08 -39.10
CA SER A 314 -0.79 20.32 -40.31
C SER A 314 -0.09 19.88 -41.59
N ARG A 315 1.24 19.74 -41.54
CA ARG A 315 2.06 19.24 -42.65
C ARG A 315 2.28 17.74 -42.60
N GLN A 316 2.19 17.14 -41.41
CA GLN A 316 2.54 15.73 -41.18
C GLN A 316 1.33 14.82 -40.95
N THR A 317 0.12 15.39 -40.86
CA THR A 317 -1.12 14.66 -40.60
C THR A 317 -2.16 15.00 -41.66
N THR A 318 -3.12 14.11 -41.84
CA THR A 318 -4.25 14.36 -42.74
C THR A 318 -5.19 15.43 -42.18
N PRO A 319 -5.95 16.15 -43.03
CA PRO A 319 -6.94 17.11 -42.57
C PRO A 319 -8.00 16.50 -41.62
N GLN A 320 -8.32 15.21 -41.78
CA GLN A 320 -9.24 14.50 -40.90
C GLN A 320 -8.63 14.24 -39.52
N GLU A 321 -7.36 13.83 -39.46
CA GLU A 321 -6.64 13.68 -38.19
C GLU A 321 -6.48 15.02 -37.47
N MET A 322 -6.21 16.09 -38.22
CA MET A 322 -6.14 17.44 -37.66
C MET A 322 -7.48 17.87 -37.03
N LYS A 323 -8.61 17.62 -37.71
CA LYS A 323 -9.94 17.85 -37.14
C LYS A 323 -10.21 16.99 -35.91
N ASN A 324 -9.75 15.74 -35.91
CA ASN A 324 -9.87 14.84 -34.77
C ASN A 324 -9.02 15.28 -33.57
N PHE A 325 -7.88 15.95 -33.78
CA PHE A 325 -7.11 16.55 -32.68
C PHE A 325 -7.84 17.75 -32.10
N GLY A 326 -8.38 18.63 -32.95
CA GLY A 326 -9.16 19.79 -32.52
C GLY A 326 -10.44 19.42 -31.76
N SER A 327 -11.17 18.38 -32.21
CA SER A 327 -12.42 17.94 -31.56
C SER A 327 -12.21 17.30 -30.18
N LYS A 328 -11.01 16.80 -29.89
CA LYS A 328 -10.63 16.26 -28.58
C LYS A 328 -10.14 17.32 -27.61
N MET A 329 -10.00 18.58 -28.06
CA MET A 329 -9.59 19.69 -27.21
C MET A 329 -10.80 20.31 -26.53
N THR A 330 -10.65 20.62 -25.25
CA THR A 330 -11.67 21.39 -24.51
C THR A 330 -11.80 22.82 -25.06
N ILE A 331 -10.75 23.33 -25.72
CA ILE A 331 -10.71 24.64 -26.38
C ILE A 331 -9.90 24.48 -27.68
N ASP A 332 -10.51 24.76 -28.83
CA ASP A 332 -9.81 24.84 -30.12
C ASP A 332 -9.08 26.20 -30.20
N TYR A 333 -7.81 26.21 -29.80
CA TYR A 333 -6.97 27.40 -29.89
C TYR A 333 -6.52 27.75 -31.31
N CYS A 334 -6.76 26.87 -32.29
CA CYS A 334 -6.33 27.09 -33.68
C CYS A 334 -7.39 27.86 -34.50
N GLN A 335 -8.62 27.98 -34.00
CA GLN A 335 -9.71 28.74 -34.60
C GLN A 335 -9.93 30.14 -33.98
N ARG A 336 -9.11 30.54 -33.01
CA ARG A 336 -9.08 31.92 -32.47
C ARG A 336 -7.89 32.68 -33.02
#